data_AF-A0A7R8XAW2-F1
#
_entry.id   AF-A0A7R8XAW2-F1
#
_cell.length_a   1.000
_cell.length_b   1.000
_cell.length_c   1.000
_cell.angle_alpha   90.00
_cell.angle_beta   90.00
_cell.angle_gamma   90.00
#
_symmetry.space_group_name_H-M   'P 1'
#
loop_
_entity.id
_entity.type
_entity.pdbx_description
1 polymer ?
#
loop_
_entity_poly.entity_id
_entity_poly.type
_entity_poly.pdbx_seq_one_letter_code
_entity_poly.pdbx_strand_id
1 'polypeptide(L)'
;MYFFATPMEVSNGNAEVDGTEVAKGGMKYEVIIAEAGSPAPRVLQELLSPKHDISLEDIERKLQRAEERRNSLLAEKEAAIQAKWSHIQEASEKRAESEAKFIESTKTQLEQKMESVETNRASLITSIKAKVKEEVGVNADYMKFWAICSDQEKDVLMQDRLHATQLNSTSLKRQKKSTG
;
A
#
# COMPACT_ATOMS: atom_id res chain seq x y z
N MET A 1 -54.86 67.35 -54.93
CA MET A 1 -56.17 67.60 -54.28
C MET A 1 -55.87 68.19 -52.91
N TYR A 2 -55.99 69.50 -52.78
CA TYR A 2 -55.75 70.21 -51.52
C TYR A 2 -57.00 70.04 -50.65
N PHE A 3 -56.86 69.43 -49.48
CA PHE A 3 -57.84 69.53 -48.40
C PHE A 3 -57.10 69.81 -47.09
N PHE A 4 -57.28 71.07 -46.70
CA PHE A 4 -57.01 71.84 -45.49
C PHE A 4 -56.65 71.06 -44.23
N ALA A 5 -55.55 71.49 -43.60
CA ALA A 5 -55.30 71.27 -42.18
C ALA A 5 -56.46 71.86 -41.38
N THR A 6 -57.18 71.01 -40.63
CA THR A 6 -58.11 71.49 -39.61
C THR A 6 -57.30 72.22 -38.54
N PRO A 7 -57.61 73.49 -38.25
CA PRO A 7 -56.98 74.17 -37.12
C PRO A 7 -57.42 73.42 -35.86
N MET A 8 -56.46 72.92 -35.09
CA MET A 8 -56.72 72.45 -33.74
C MET A 8 -57.13 73.69 -32.95
N GLU A 9 -58.43 73.85 -32.72
CA GLU A 9 -58.96 74.86 -31.84
C GLU A 9 -58.27 74.67 -30.49
N VAL A 10 -57.38 75.61 -30.16
CA VAL A 10 -56.98 75.82 -28.78
C VAL A 10 -58.25 76.31 -28.11
N SER A 11 -59.02 75.39 -27.55
CA SER A 11 -60.03 75.76 -26.58
C SER A 11 -59.31 76.59 -25.54
N ASN A 12 -59.69 77.86 -25.39
CA ASN A 12 -59.36 78.65 -24.22
C ASN A 12 -59.98 77.94 -23.01
N GLY A 13 -59.29 76.89 -22.53
CA GLY A 13 -59.65 76.14 -21.35
C GLY A 13 -59.36 77.04 -20.16
N ASN A 14 -60.36 77.23 -19.31
CA ASN A 14 -60.21 77.91 -18.04
C ASN A 14 -59.25 77.09 -17.18
N ALA A 15 -57.95 77.39 -17.21
CA ALA A 15 -56.97 76.78 -16.32
C ALA A 15 -57.31 77.20 -14.88
N GLU A 16 -57.63 76.24 -14.03
CA GLU A 16 -57.91 76.48 -12.63
C GLU A 16 -56.63 76.27 -11.82
N VAL A 17 -56.33 77.24 -10.95
CA VAL A 17 -55.17 77.20 -10.06
C VAL A 17 -55.68 76.96 -8.66
N ASP A 18 -55.27 75.85 -8.07
CA ASP A 18 -55.69 75.47 -6.72
C ASP A 18 -54.45 75.22 -5.81
N GLY A 19 -54.67 75.19 -4.50
CA GLY A 19 -53.62 74.87 -3.53
C GLY A 19 -52.44 75.85 -3.51
N THR A 20 -52.69 77.14 -3.70
CA THR A 20 -51.64 78.17 -3.62
C THR A 20 -51.10 78.32 -2.19
N GLU A 21 -49.81 78.07 -2.02
CA GLU A 21 -49.12 78.32 -0.74
C GLU A 21 -47.97 79.29 -0.97
N VAL A 22 -47.97 80.38 -0.21
CA VAL A 22 -46.98 81.44 -0.27
C VAL A 22 -46.06 81.35 0.93
N ALA A 23 -44.76 81.23 0.68
CA ALA A 23 -43.71 81.35 1.68
C ALA A 23 -42.81 82.55 1.36
N LYS A 24 -42.01 82.97 2.35
CA LYS A 24 -41.10 84.13 2.23
C LYS A 24 -40.06 83.98 1.10
N GLY A 25 -39.83 82.75 0.61
CA GLY A 25 -38.91 82.41 -0.48
C GLY A 25 -39.58 82.07 -1.82
N GLY A 26 -40.90 82.18 -1.97
CA GLY A 26 -41.61 81.88 -3.22
C GLY A 26 -43.03 81.35 -3.01
N MET A 27 -43.70 81.03 -4.13
CA MET A 27 -45.08 80.51 -4.12
C MET A 27 -45.12 79.19 -4.88
N LYS A 28 -45.83 78.19 -4.34
CA LYS A 28 -46.20 76.96 -5.06
C LYS A 28 -47.69 76.97 -5.35
N TYR A 29 -48.08 76.42 -6.50
CA TYR A 29 -49.47 76.25 -6.90
C TYR A 29 -49.60 75.08 -7.87
N GLU A 30 -50.77 74.44 -7.87
CA GLU A 30 -51.10 73.37 -8.81
C GLU A 30 -51.99 73.94 -9.92
N VAL A 31 -51.63 73.69 -11.17
CA VAL A 31 -52.40 74.16 -12.34
C VAL A 31 -53.10 72.96 -12.97
N ILE A 32 -54.42 72.97 -12.92
CA ILE A 32 -55.25 71.93 -13.53
C ILE A 32 -55.70 72.44 -14.91
N ILE A 33 -55.13 71.84 -15.96
CA ILE A 33 -55.40 72.21 -17.36
C ILE A 33 -56.65 71.49 -17.90
N ALA A 34 -56.98 70.33 -17.34
CA ALA A 34 -58.20 69.59 -17.58
C ALA A 34 -58.50 68.69 -16.38
N GLU A 35 -59.78 68.55 -16.02
CA GLU A 35 -60.22 67.61 -15.00
C GLU A 35 -59.93 66.17 -15.48
N ALA A 36 -59.38 65.32 -14.61
CA ALA A 36 -59.05 63.95 -14.99
C ALA A 36 -60.33 63.19 -15.36
N GLY A 37 -60.49 62.84 -16.64
CA GLY A 37 -61.72 62.25 -17.20
C GLY A 37 -62.12 60.85 -16.69
N SER A 38 -61.47 60.33 -15.64
CA SER A 38 -61.86 59.11 -14.92
C SER A 38 -61.23 59.12 -13.53
N PRO A 39 -61.94 58.70 -12.46
CA PRO A 39 -61.29 58.43 -11.18
C PRO A 39 -60.28 57.29 -11.39
N ALA A 40 -58.99 57.58 -11.26
CA ALA A 40 -57.94 56.58 -11.43
C ALA A 40 -58.07 55.48 -10.34
N PRO A 41 -58.07 54.19 -10.68
CA PRO A 41 -57.91 53.15 -9.68
C PRO A 41 -56.50 53.24 -9.10
N ARG A 42 -56.39 53.61 -7.81
CA ARG A 42 -55.14 53.56 -7.05
C ARG A 42 -54.75 52.11 -6.74
N VAL A 43 -54.32 51.34 -7.74
CA VAL A 43 -53.67 50.04 -7.49
C VAL A 43 -52.54 49.82 -8.50
N LEU A 44 -51.53 50.67 -8.45
CA LEU A 44 -50.23 50.42 -9.10
C LEU A 44 -49.11 50.41 -8.07
N GLN A 45 -49.37 49.88 -6.87
CA GLN A 45 -48.32 49.75 -5.87
C GLN A 45 -48.56 48.55 -4.98
N GLU A 46 -48.32 47.35 -5.51
CA GLU A 46 -48.03 46.18 -4.67
C GLU A 46 -47.36 45.07 -5.49
N LEU A 47 -46.37 45.45 -6.29
CA LEU A 47 -45.45 44.47 -6.85
C LEU A 47 -44.44 44.06 -5.76
N LEU A 48 -44.75 42.94 -5.10
CA LEU A 48 -43.81 41.92 -4.62
C LEU A 48 -42.90 42.15 -3.39
N SER A 49 -43.17 43.08 -2.47
CA SER A 49 -42.53 43.02 -1.14
C SER A 49 -43.39 42.23 -0.15
N PRO A 50 -42.89 41.15 0.48
CA PRO A 50 -43.65 40.41 1.49
C PRO A 50 -44.03 41.33 2.65
N LYS A 51 -45.33 41.58 2.82
CA LYS A 51 -45.92 42.31 3.96
C LYS A 51 -45.99 41.43 5.22
N HIS A 52 -44.89 40.79 5.59
CA HIS A 52 -44.84 40.00 6.83
C HIS A 52 -43.87 40.66 7.79
N ASP A 53 -44.34 40.99 9.00
CA ASP A 53 -43.51 41.43 10.11
C ASP A 53 -42.56 40.29 10.48
N ILE A 54 -41.31 40.37 10.05
CA ILE A 54 -40.31 39.34 10.35
C ILE A 54 -39.93 39.49 11.83
N SER A 55 -40.21 38.48 12.65
CA SER A 55 -39.80 38.45 14.06
C SER A 55 -38.27 38.40 14.17
N LEU A 56 -37.70 38.96 15.25
CA LEU A 56 -36.26 38.87 15.54
C LEU A 56 -35.77 37.40 15.52
N GLU A 57 -36.60 36.49 16.03
CA GLU A 57 -36.29 35.07 16.05
C GLU A 57 -36.25 34.43 14.64
N ASP A 58 -37.05 34.94 13.70
CA ASP A 58 -37.00 34.51 12.29
C ASP A 58 -35.75 35.00 11.57
N ILE A 59 -35.27 36.20 11.92
CA ILE A 59 -34.02 36.75 11.40
C ILE A 59 -32.84 35.90 11.91
N GLU A 60 -32.80 35.62 13.22
CA GLU A 60 -31.76 34.79 13.82
C GLU A 60 -31.74 33.38 13.23
N ARG A 61 -32.90 32.73 13.09
CA ARG A 61 -32.98 31.41 12.44
C ARG A 61 -32.47 31.43 10.99
N LYS A 62 -32.71 32.51 10.23
CA LYS A 62 -32.19 32.64 8.86
C LYS A 62 -30.67 32.80 8.84
N LEU A 63 -30.11 33.56 9.78
CA LEU A 63 -28.67 33.73 9.93
C LEU A 63 -27.99 32.41 10.35
N GLN A 64 -28.53 31.72 11.36
CA GLN A 64 -28.03 30.41 11.81
C GLN A 64 -28.02 29.39 10.67
N ARG A 65 -29.12 29.27 9.90
CA ARG A 65 -29.16 28.37 8.73
C ARG A 65 -28.17 28.73 7.63
N ALA A 66 -27.77 30.00 7.52
CA ALA A 66 -26.74 30.41 6.57
C ALA A 66 -25.34 30.04 7.10
N GLU A 67 -25.10 30.21 8.40
CA GLU A 67 -23.87 29.79 9.06
C GLU A 67 -23.68 28.27 9.05
N GLU A 68 -24.72 27.50 9.35
CA GLU A 68 -24.71 26.04 9.28
C GLU A 68 -24.36 25.54 7.87
N ARG A 69 -24.93 26.15 6.83
CA ARG A 69 -24.58 25.83 5.43
C ARG A 69 -23.12 26.15 5.10
N ARG A 70 -22.59 27.26 5.62
CA ARG A 70 -21.16 27.59 5.46
C ARG A 70 -20.30 26.55 6.16
N ASN A 71 -20.63 26.21 7.41
CA ASN A 71 -19.88 25.27 8.21
C ASN A 71 -19.95 23.85 7.61
N SER A 72 -21.09 23.43 7.06
CA SER A 72 -21.21 22.12 6.40
C SER A 72 -20.34 22.03 5.15
N LEU A 73 -20.27 23.08 4.33
CA LEU A 73 -19.39 23.13 3.15
C LEU A 73 -17.92 23.11 3.53
N LEU A 74 -17.55 23.77 4.64
CA LEU A 74 -16.17 23.75 5.14
C LEU A 74 -15.81 22.35 5.67
N ALA A 75 -16.68 21.73 6.46
CA ALA A 75 -16.49 20.38 6.96
C ALA A 75 -16.35 19.35 5.82
N GLU A 76 -17.15 19.49 4.74
CA GLU A 76 -17.03 18.64 3.56
C GLU A 76 -15.66 18.80 2.86
N LYS A 77 -15.16 20.04 2.75
CA LYS A 77 -13.82 20.31 2.21
C LYS A 77 -12.72 19.72 3.08
N GLU A 78 -12.83 19.85 4.39
CA GLU A 78 -11.88 19.26 5.34
C GLU A 78 -11.89 17.74 5.24
N ALA A 79 -13.06 17.11 5.20
CA ALA A 79 -13.20 15.67 5.01
C ALA A 79 -12.58 15.19 3.68
N ALA A 80 -12.78 15.94 2.60
CA ALA A 80 -12.17 15.63 1.31
C ALA A 80 -10.64 15.75 1.34
N ILE A 81 -10.09 16.71 2.08
CA ILE A 81 -8.65 16.86 2.28
C ILE A 81 -8.11 15.71 3.13
N GLN A 82 -8.77 15.39 4.24
CA GLN A 82 -8.41 14.28 5.12
C GLN A 82 -8.43 12.93 4.39
N ALA A 83 -9.43 12.69 3.54
CA ALA A 83 -9.50 11.48 2.73
C ALA A 83 -8.30 11.35 1.77
N LYS A 84 -7.87 12.46 1.15
CA LYS A 84 -6.65 12.47 0.31
C LYS A 84 -5.39 12.20 1.11
N TRP A 85 -5.28 12.78 2.31
CA TRP A 85 -4.16 12.51 3.22
C TRP A 85 -4.12 11.04 3.65
N SER A 86 -5.25 10.47 4.06
CA SER A 86 -5.37 9.04 4.41
C SER A 86 -4.90 8.17 3.26
N HIS A 87 -5.36 8.45 2.04
CA HIS A 87 -4.98 7.67 0.86
C HIS A 87 -3.47 7.75 0.55
N ILE A 88 -2.86 8.93 0.69
CA ILE A 88 -1.42 9.11 0.51
C ILE A 88 -0.65 8.35 1.58
N GLN A 89 -1.10 8.43 2.84
CA GLN A 89 -0.49 7.74 3.96
C GLN A 89 -0.54 6.22 3.77
N GLU A 90 -1.72 5.66 3.49
CA GLU A 90 -1.91 4.23 3.20
C GLU A 90 -1.04 3.76 2.02
N ALA A 91 -0.95 4.55 0.95
CA ALA A 91 -0.09 4.23 -0.18
C ALA A 91 1.40 4.23 0.20
N SER A 92 1.82 5.15 1.09
CA SER A 92 3.19 5.21 1.59
C SER A 92 3.53 4.03 2.51
N GLU A 93 2.62 3.68 3.43
CA GLU A 93 2.76 2.55 4.34
C GLU A 93 2.82 1.23 3.57
N LYS A 94 1.94 1.05 2.59
CA LYS A 94 1.95 -0.14 1.73
C LYS A 94 3.24 -0.29 0.93
N ARG A 95 3.83 0.81 0.45
CA ARG A 95 5.15 0.79 -0.20
C ARG A 95 6.23 0.35 0.79
N ALA A 96 6.28 0.96 1.98
CA ALA A 96 7.25 0.62 3.02
C ALA A 96 7.13 -0.85 3.45
N GLU A 97 5.91 -1.36 3.63
CA GLU A 97 5.67 -2.78 3.93
C GLU A 97 6.17 -3.70 2.82
N SER A 98 5.91 -3.36 1.55
CA SER A 98 6.35 -4.17 0.43
C SER A 98 7.88 -4.22 0.30
N GLU A 99 8.53 -3.09 0.58
CA GLU A 99 9.99 -2.98 0.60
C GLU A 99 10.58 -3.80 1.76
N ALA A 100 10.03 -3.67 2.97
CA ALA A 100 10.44 -4.46 4.12
C ALA A 100 10.30 -5.97 3.87
N LYS A 101 9.15 -6.40 3.34
CA LYS A 101 8.90 -7.81 2.95
C LYS A 101 9.89 -8.30 1.89
N PHE A 102 10.24 -7.46 0.92
CA PHE A 102 11.23 -7.80 -0.11
C PHE A 102 12.62 -7.99 0.49
N ILE A 103 13.05 -7.07 1.36
CA ILE A 103 14.35 -7.14 2.04
C ILE A 103 14.42 -8.41 2.89
N GLU A 104 13.41 -8.66 3.72
CA GLU A 104 13.36 -9.84 4.59
C GLU A 104 13.34 -11.15 3.79
N SER A 105 12.48 -11.25 2.77
CA SER A 105 12.40 -12.43 1.91
C SER A 105 13.72 -12.69 1.16
N THR A 106 14.37 -11.64 0.65
CA THR A 106 15.64 -11.79 -0.05
C THR A 106 16.77 -12.20 0.90
N LYS A 107 16.81 -11.62 2.10
CA LYS A 107 17.77 -11.97 3.14
C LYS A 107 17.62 -13.42 3.58
N THR A 108 16.40 -13.84 3.92
CA THR A 108 16.11 -15.21 4.37
C THR A 108 16.40 -16.25 3.28
N GLN A 109 16.06 -15.96 2.02
CA GLN A 109 16.42 -16.83 0.89
C GLN A 109 17.93 -16.96 0.70
N LEU A 110 18.68 -15.88 0.89
CA LEU A 110 20.14 -15.91 0.81
C LEU A 110 20.73 -16.76 1.95
N GLU A 111 20.28 -16.53 3.18
CA GLU A 111 20.71 -17.31 4.36
C GLU A 111 20.45 -18.81 4.17
N GLN A 112 19.24 -19.18 3.73
CA GLN A 112 18.89 -20.57 3.43
C GLN A 112 19.78 -21.19 2.33
N LYS A 113 20.10 -20.43 1.27
CA LYS A 113 21.00 -20.90 0.22
C LYS A 113 22.42 -21.13 0.75
N MET A 114 22.93 -20.23 1.58
CA MET A 114 24.25 -20.37 2.17
C MET A 114 24.32 -21.58 3.11
N GLU A 115 23.34 -21.75 3.98
CA GLU A 115 23.24 -22.90 4.89
C GLU A 115 23.15 -24.23 4.14
N SER A 116 22.37 -24.27 3.06
CA SER A 116 22.27 -25.44 2.17
C SER A 116 23.61 -25.76 1.52
N VAL A 117 24.32 -24.75 0.99
CA VAL A 117 25.65 -24.94 0.38
C VAL A 117 26.66 -25.46 1.39
N GLU A 118 26.68 -24.91 2.60
CA GLU A 118 27.57 -25.34 3.68
C GLU A 118 27.30 -26.79 4.09
N THR A 119 26.03 -27.13 4.32
CA THR A 119 25.59 -28.47 4.71
C THR A 119 25.91 -29.50 3.61
N ASN A 120 25.62 -29.17 2.35
CA ASN A 120 25.92 -30.04 1.21
C ASN A 120 27.42 -30.25 1.05
N ARG A 121 28.22 -29.19 1.20
CA ARG A 121 29.68 -29.27 1.14
C ARG A 121 30.24 -30.12 2.29
N ALA A 122 29.76 -29.93 3.50
CA ALA A 122 30.17 -30.72 4.67
C ALA A 122 29.81 -32.21 4.51
N SER A 123 28.60 -32.49 4.02
CA SER A 123 28.13 -33.86 3.71
C SER A 123 29.00 -34.53 2.65
N LEU A 124 29.31 -33.83 1.55
CA LEU A 124 30.17 -34.34 0.49
C LEU A 124 31.58 -34.65 1.00
N ILE A 125 32.19 -33.73 1.74
CA ILE A 125 33.52 -33.94 2.34
C ILE A 125 33.49 -35.14 3.28
N THR A 126 32.46 -35.28 4.10
CA THR A 126 32.31 -36.40 5.03
C THR A 126 32.16 -37.72 4.28
N SER A 127 31.35 -37.75 3.23
CA SER A 127 31.18 -38.92 2.35
C SER A 127 32.50 -39.35 1.70
N ILE A 128 33.26 -38.39 1.15
CA ILE A 128 34.57 -38.68 0.55
C ILE A 128 35.55 -39.21 1.59
N LYS A 129 35.64 -38.59 2.77
CA LYS A 129 36.49 -39.05 3.87
C LYS A 129 36.14 -40.46 4.32
N ALA A 130 34.84 -40.80 4.39
CA ALA A 130 34.39 -42.12 4.75
C ALA A 130 34.84 -43.17 3.72
N LYS A 131 34.63 -42.90 2.42
CA LYS A 131 35.07 -43.79 1.33
C LYS A 131 36.58 -44.02 1.33
N VAL A 132 37.36 -42.96 1.47
CA VAL A 132 38.83 -43.07 1.54
C VAL A 132 39.26 -43.89 2.76
N LYS A 133 38.63 -43.68 3.92
CA LYS A 133 38.93 -44.45 5.14
C LYS A 133 38.58 -45.94 4.97
N GLU A 134 37.46 -46.24 4.31
CA GLU A 134 37.05 -47.60 4.01
C GLU A 134 38.05 -48.29 3.08
N GLU A 135 38.45 -47.66 1.98
CA GLU A 135 39.44 -48.20 1.04
C GLU A 135 40.80 -48.46 1.72
N VAL A 136 41.28 -47.53 2.54
CA VAL A 136 42.53 -47.70 3.30
C VAL A 136 42.39 -48.82 4.34
N GLY A 137 41.24 -48.91 5.01
CA GLY A 137 40.96 -49.99 5.96
C GLY A 137 40.98 -51.37 5.29
N VAL A 138 40.32 -51.49 4.15
CA VAL A 138 40.30 -52.70 3.33
C VAL A 138 41.72 -53.09 2.90
N ASN A 139 42.54 -52.14 2.45
CA ASN A 139 43.94 -52.41 2.10
C ASN A 139 44.74 -52.93 3.31
N ALA A 140 44.60 -52.29 4.47
CA ALA A 140 45.27 -52.73 5.69
C ALA A 140 44.85 -54.15 6.10
N ASP A 141 43.57 -54.50 5.94
CA ASP A 141 43.07 -55.84 6.24
C ASP A 141 43.60 -56.89 5.26
N TYR A 142 43.70 -56.57 3.97
CA TYR A 142 44.40 -57.42 3.00
C TYR A 142 45.87 -57.64 3.39
N MET A 143 46.59 -56.60 3.78
CA MET A 143 48.00 -56.71 4.17
C MET A 143 48.18 -57.59 5.42
N LYS A 144 47.31 -57.44 6.43
CA LYS A 144 47.31 -58.33 7.61
C LYS A 144 47.04 -59.77 7.22
N PHE A 145 46.06 -60.01 6.35
CA PHE A 145 45.73 -61.36 5.87
C PHE A 145 46.90 -62.00 5.13
N TRP A 146 47.54 -61.27 4.22
CA TRP A 146 48.74 -61.73 3.50
C TRP A 146 49.91 -62.05 4.44
N ALA A 147 50.14 -61.23 5.46
CA ALA A 147 51.18 -61.48 6.47
C ALA A 147 50.90 -62.78 7.24
N ILE A 148 49.65 -63.00 7.68
CA ILE A 148 49.24 -64.23 8.37
C ILE A 148 49.46 -65.47 7.48
N CYS A 149 49.04 -65.42 6.21
CA CYS A 149 49.25 -66.54 5.29
C CYS A 149 50.74 -66.84 5.07
N SER A 150 51.57 -65.80 4.92
CA SER A 150 53.03 -65.98 4.76
C SER A 150 53.67 -66.62 5.98
N ASP A 151 53.27 -66.23 7.19
CA ASP A 151 53.81 -66.81 8.41
C ASP A 151 53.33 -68.25 8.60
N GLN A 152 52.07 -68.56 8.27
CA GLN A 152 51.55 -69.93 8.29
C GLN A 152 52.30 -70.86 7.32
N GLU A 153 52.65 -70.38 6.12
CA GLU A 153 53.45 -71.15 5.15
C GLU A 153 54.85 -71.49 5.69
N LYS A 154 55.51 -70.52 6.35
CA LYS A 154 56.82 -70.75 6.99
C LYS A 154 56.72 -71.78 8.11
N ASP A 155 55.67 -71.70 8.93
CA ASP A 155 55.44 -72.66 10.01
C ASP A 155 55.24 -74.08 9.49
N VAL A 156 54.46 -74.26 8.41
CA VAL A 156 54.28 -75.56 7.75
C VAL A 156 55.61 -76.11 7.23
N LEU A 157 56.40 -75.30 6.52
CA LEU A 157 57.72 -75.71 6.02
C LEU A 157 58.70 -76.08 7.16
N MET A 158 58.64 -75.39 8.28
CA MET A 158 59.45 -75.71 9.46
C MET A 158 59.04 -77.04 10.08
N GLN A 159 57.73 -77.30 10.21
CA GLN A 159 57.20 -78.58 10.71
C GLN A 159 57.62 -79.74 9.82
N ASP A 160 57.51 -79.59 8.50
CA ASP A 160 57.94 -80.61 7.53
C ASP A 160 59.43 -80.92 7.66
N ARG A 161 60.28 -79.88 7.81
CA ARG A 161 61.72 -80.05 8.04
C ARG A 161 62.00 -80.78 9.34
N LEU A 162 61.32 -80.40 10.43
CA LEU A 162 61.48 -81.05 11.73
C LEU A 162 61.10 -82.54 11.65
N HIS A 163 59.95 -82.85 11.05
CA HIS A 163 59.49 -84.22 10.86
C HIS A 163 60.48 -85.05 10.02
N ALA A 164 61.00 -84.50 8.92
CA ALA A 164 62.02 -85.15 8.10
C ALA A 164 63.31 -85.44 8.90
N THR A 165 63.78 -84.51 9.74
CA THR A 165 64.96 -84.76 10.60
C THR A 165 64.71 -85.85 11.63
N GLN A 166 63.51 -85.91 12.20
CA GLN A 166 63.12 -86.96 13.15
C GLN A 166 63.13 -88.32 12.46
N LEU A 167 62.49 -88.46 11.30
CA LEU A 167 62.50 -89.68 10.50
C LEU A 167 63.93 -90.14 10.16
N ASN A 168 64.77 -89.24 9.64
CA ASN A 168 66.17 -89.54 9.33
C ASN A 168 66.94 -90.03 10.58
N SER A 169 66.77 -89.37 11.73
CA SER A 169 67.42 -89.79 12.98
C SER A 169 66.97 -91.17 13.47
N THR A 170 65.69 -91.52 13.32
CA THR A 170 65.16 -92.84 13.69
C THR A 170 65.66 -93.94 12.76
N SER A 171 65.74 -93.67 11.46
CA SER A 171 66.32 -94.58 10.47
C SER A 171 67.80 -94.87 10.75
N LEU A 172 68.60 -93.84 11.07
CA LEU A 172 70.00 -94.04 11.48
C LEU A 172 70.13 -94.88 12.76
N LYS A 173 69.27 -94.64 13.76
CA LYS A 173 69.24 -95.45 14.99
C LYS A 173 68.88 -96.91 14.70
N ARG A 174 67.96 -97.18 13.77
CA ARG A 174 67.61 -98.54 13.33
C ARG A 174 68.78 -99.23 12.62
N GLN A 175 69.48 -98.53 11.72
CA GLN A 175 70.64 -99.10 11.02
C GLN A 175 71.78 -99.44 11.98
N LYS A 176 72.13 -98.55 12.93
CA LYS A 176 73.18 -98.80 13.93
C LYS A 176 72.89 -99.99 14.86
N LYS A 177 71.61 -100.33 15.08
CA LYS A 177 71.20 -101.49 15.88
C LYS A 177 71.27 -102.81 15.09
N SER A 178 71.35 -102.76 13.76
CA SER A 178 71.45 -103.94 12.89
C SER A 178 72.88 -104.34 12.50
N THR A 179 73.87 -103.45 12.74
CA THR A 179 75.28 -103.64 12.38
C THR A 179 76.21 -103.81 13.57
N GLY A 180 75.67 -104.05 14.78
CA GLY A 180 76.42 -104.46 15.97
C GLY A 180 75.76 -105.68 16.58
#